data_AF-A0A3N5ZB85-F1
#
_entry.id   AF-A0A3N5ZB85-F1
#
_cell.length_a   1.000
_cell.length_b   1.000
_cell.length_c   1.000
_cell.angle_alpha   90.00
_cell.angle_beta   90.00
_cell.angle_gamma   90.00
#
_symmetry.space_group_name_H-M   'P 1'
#
loop_
_entity.id
_entity.type
_entity.pdbx_description
1 polymer ?
#
loop_
_entity_poly.entity_id
_entity_poly.type
_entity_poly.pdbx_seq_one_letter_code
_entity_poly.pdbx_strand_id
1 'polypeptide(L)'
;MGGVYSPVEIREVLRSYLLEHRAKGDEGLELTDTTPLLSYGILDSIAVMQLLTFLEFTFGIEFEPRDLDRRRLDTIEQIEQLVRRKIGPRTDA
;
A
#
# COMPACT_ATOMS: atom_id res chain seq x y z
N MET A 1 -18.91 -7.42 11.47
CA MET A 1 -18.25 -6.10 11.40
C MET A 1 -17.69 -5.97 10.00
N GLY A 2 -18.54 -5.63 9.03
CA GLY A 2 -18.13 -5.46 7.62
C GLY A 2 -17.93 -3.97 7.36
N GLY A 3 -16.84 -3.41 7.86
CA GLY A 3 -16.48 -2.03 7.62
C GLY A 3 -15.97 -1.92 6.19
N VAL A 4 -16.71 -1.22 5.33
CA VAL A 4 -16.22 -0.83 4.02
C VAL A 4 -15.16 0.24 4.28
N TYR A 5 -13.88 -0.11 4.20
CA TYR A 5 -12.79 0.83 4.45
C TYR A 5 -12.87 2.01 3.48
N SER A 6 -12.83 3.21 4.02
CA SER A 6 -12.81 4.44 3.23
C SER A 6 -11.43 4.66 2.61
N PRO A 7 -11.32 5.36 1.46
CA PRO A 7 -10.02 5.65 0.83
C PRO A 7 -9.07 6.40 1.78
N VAL A 8 -9.59 7.25 2.66
CA VAL A 8 -8.81 7.96 3.66
C VAL A 8 -8.19 7.00 4.69
N GLU A 9 -8.95 6.01 5.15
CA GLU A 9 -8.47 5.03 6.15
C GLU A 9 -7.34 4.17 5.58
N ILE A 10 -7.47 3.73 4.33
CA ILE A 10 -6.43 2.95 3.64
C ILE A 10 -5.15 3.80 3.51
N ARG A 11 -5.27 5.07 3.12
CA ARG A 11 -4.12 5.98 3.01
C ARG A 11 -3.43 6.23 4.34
N GLU A 12 -4.19 6.41 5.42
CA GLU A 12 -3.63 6.64 6.75
C GLU A 12 -2.89 5.42 7.28
N VAL A 13 -3.43 4.22 7.05
CA VAL A 13 -2.74 2.95 7.36
C VAL A 13 -1.44 2.83 6.57
N LEU A 14 -1.47 3.12 5.26
CA LEU A 14 -0.29 3.11 4.40
C LEU A 14 0.76 4.12 4.87
N ARG A 15 0.36 5.37 5.14
CA ARG A 15 1.27 6.41 5.63
C ARG A 15 1.91 6.02 6.95
N SER A 16 1.12 5.50 7.88
CA SER A 16 1.63 5.09 9.19
C SER A 16 2.70 4.01 9.02
N TYR A 17 2.41 2.97 8.24
CA TYR A 17 3.36 1.91 7.93
C TYR A 17 4.64 2.46 7.28
N LEU A 18 4.51 3.36 6.30
CA LEU A 18 5.65 3.95 5.59
C LEU A 18 6.50 4.85 6.51
N LEU A 19 5.88 5.60 7.43
CA LEU A 19 6.60 6.42 8.40
C LEU A 19 7.37 5.57 9.43
N GLU A 20 6.85 4.41 9.79
CA GLU A 20 7.52 3.46 10.69
C GLU A 20 8.65 2.69 9.99
N HIS A 21 8.49 2.36 8.71
CA HIS A 21 9.41 1.53 7.95
C HIS A 21 10.39 2.31 7.03
N ARG A 22 10.29 3.64 6.95
CA ARG A 22 11.22 4.46 6.15
C ARG A 22 12.66 4.37 6.65
N ALA A 23 13.61 4.49 5.73
CA ALA A 23 15.02 4.55 6.05
C ALA A 23 15.37 5.79 6.90
N LYS A 24 16.35 5.65 7.80
CA LYS A 24 16.91 6.78 8.55
C LYS A 24 17.62 7.71 7.57
N GLY A 25 17.17 8.97 7.48
CA GLY A 25 17.68 9.98 6.53
C GLY A 25 16.60 10.60 5.64
N ASP A 26 15.44 9.94 5.48
CA ASP A 26 14.29 10.43 4.71
C ASP A 26 13.33 11.31 5.52
N GLU A 27 13.82 11.92 6.60
CA GLU A 27 13.00 12.69 7.54
C GLU A 27 12.43 13.97 6.93
N GLY A 28 13.06 14.50 5.86
CA GLY A 28 12.63 15.68 5.13
C GLY A 28 11.83 15.43 3.85
N LEU A 29 11.56 14.16 3.50
CA LEU A 29 10.81 13.83 2.29
C LEU A 29 9.31 13.89 2.57
N GLU A 30 8.61 14.84 1.94
CA GLU A 30 7.16 14.91 2.02
C GLU A 30 6.53 13.70 1.31
N LEU A 31 6.03 12.77 2.13
CA LEU A 31 5.29 11.60 1.70
C LEU A 31 3.86 12.01 1.32
N THR A 32 3.67 12.29 0.02
CA THR A 32 2.38 12.59 -0.57
C THR A 32 1.76 11.36 -1.21
N ASP A 33 0.47 11.41 -1.53
CA ASP A 33 -0.25 10.29 -2.13
C ASP A 33 0.33 9.87 -3.50
N THR A 34 0.98 10.81 -4.19
CA THR A 34 1.59 10.65 -5.50
C THR A 34 3.11 10.48 -5.44
N THR A 35 3.72 10.47 -4.26
CA THR A 35 5.18 10.32 -4.12
C THR A 35 5.61 8.92 -4.57
N PRO A 36 6.53 8.81 -5.55
CA PRO A 36 7.14 7.56 -5.99
C PRO A 36 7.98 6.87 -4.89
N LEU A 37 7.41 5.88 -4.22
CA LEU A 37 8.02 5.13 -3.14
C LEU A 37 9.16 4.23 -3.62
N LEU A 38 8.97 3.49 -4.70
CA LEU A 38 10.00 2.59 -5.24
C LEU A 38 11.03 3.37 -6.04
N SER A 39 10.58 4.35 -6.83
CA SER A 39 11.48 5.15 -7.66
C SER A 39 12.41 6.05 -6.84
N TYR A 40 11.96 6.56 -5.69
CA TYR A 40 12.83 7.30 -4.75
C TYR A 40 13.60 6.40 -3.79
N GLY A 41 13.36 5.09 -3.77
CA GLY A 41 14.01 4.16 -2.86
C GLY A 41 13.51 4.25 -1.41
N ILE A 42 12.33 4.84 -1.19
CA ILE A 42 11.65 4.83 0.11
C ILE A 42 11.22 3.40 0.47
N LEU A 43 10.81 2.63 -0.55
CA LEU A 43 10.51 1.22 -0.45
C LEU A 43 11.49 0.38 -1.29
N ASP A 44 12.14 -0.57 -0.64
CA ASP A 44 12.86 -1.65 -1.30
C ASP A 44 11.95 -2.82 -1.69
N SER A 45 12.43 -3.71 -2.54
CA SER A 45 11.71 -4.92 -2.95
C SER A 45 11.26 -5.79 -1.78
N ILE A 46 12.03 -5.83 -0.69
CA ILE A 46 11.67 -6.56 0.54
C ILE A 46 10.57 -5.82 1.31
N ALA A 47 10.70 -4.49 1.45
CA ALA A 47 9.73 -3.67 2.16
C ALA A 47 8.35 -3.70 1.47
N VAL A 48 8.31 -3.76 0.13
CA VAL A 48 7.06 -3.97 -0.62
C VAL A 48 6.38 -5.27 -0.25
N MET A 49 7.12 -6.39 -0.19
CA MET A 49 6.54 -7.69 0.18
C MET A 49 5.97 -7.66 1.60
N GLN A 50 6.68 -7.02 2.55
CA GLN A 50 6.21 -6.86 3.92
C GLN A 50 4.96 -5.98 4.00
N LEU A 51 4.93 -4.88 3.25
CA LEU A 51 3.76 -4.01 3.15
C LEU A 51 2.54 -4.78 2.64
N LEU A 52 2.71 -5.59 1.60
CA LEU A 52 1.62 -6.38 1.05
C LEU A 52 1.10 -7.40 2.06
N THR A 53 1.98 -8.17 2.70
CA THR A 53 1.57 -9.12 3.77
C THR A 53 0.82 -8.40 4.90
N PHE A 54 1.26 -7.20 5.28
CA PHE A 54 0.57 -6.37 6.26
C PHE A 54 -0.83 -5.96 5.80
N LEU A 55 -0.97 -5.53 4.54
CA LEU A 55 -2.27 -5.16 3.96
C LEU A 55 -3.21 -6.36 3.83
N GLU A 56 -2.71 -7.54 3.45
CA GLU A 56 -3.47 -8.78 3.40
C GLU A 56 -4.04 -9.13 4.78
N PHE A 57 -3.21 -9.05 5.81
CA PHE A 57 -3.63 -9.32 7.18
C PHE A 57 -4.60 -8.25 7.73
N THR A 58 -4.36 -6.97 7.41
CA THR A 58 -5.15 -5.83 7.91
C THR A 58 -6.53 -5.76 7.27
N PHE A 59 -6.61 -5.99 5.97
CA PHE A 59 -7.84 -5.84 5.18
C PHE A 59 -8.51 -7.16 4.81
N GLY A 60 -7.86 -8.31 5.08
CA GLY A 60 -8.39 -9.63 4.73
C GLY A 60 -8.42 -9.90 3.23
N ILE A 61 -7.47 -9.33 2.48
CA ILE A 61 -7.36 -9.47 1.01
C ILE A 61 -6.17 -10.38 0.64
N GLU A 62 -6.08 -10.75 -0.64
CA GLU A 62 -4.96 -11.53 -1.19
C GLU A 62 -4.44 -10.84 -2.46
N PHE A 63 -3.12 -10.61 -2.53
CA PHE A 63 -2.45 -10.06 -3.70
C PHE A 63 -1.92 -11.18 -4.59
N GLU A 64 -2.19 -11.06 -5.88
CA GLU A 64 -1.67 -12.02 -6.86
C GLU A 64 -0.35 -11.51 -7.46
N PRO A 65 0.50 -12.38 -8.04
CA PRO A 65 1.76 -11.96 -8.67
C PRO A 65 1.60 -10.85 -9.72
N ARG A 66 0.43 -10.80 -10.39
CA ARG A 66 0.06 -9.75 -11.37
C ARG A 66 -0.24 -8.39 -10.74
N ASP A 67 -0.61 -8.37 -9.46
CA ASP A 67 -0.85 -7.16 -8.68
C ASP A 67 0.46 -6.54 -8.17
N LEU A 68 1.53 -7.34 -8.11
CA LEU A 68 2.89 -6.95 -7.66
C LEU A 68 3.68 -6.11 -8.66
N ASP A 69 3.02 -5.54 -9.66
CA ASP A 69 3.68 -4.71 -10.65
C ASP A 69 4.18 -3.42 -9.98
N ARG A 70 5.48 -3.13 -10.13
CA ARG A 70 6.09 -1.91 -9.56
C ARG A 70 5.30 -0.66 -9.89
N ARG A 71 4.73 -0.58 -11.09
CA ARG A 71 3.94 0.59 -11.49
C ARG A 71 2.76 0.81 -10.56
N ARG A 72 2.09 -0.27 -10.15
CA ARG A 72 0.90 -0.29 -9.27
C ARG A 72 1.22 -0.10 -7.78
N LEU A 73 2.48 -0.28 -7.41
CA LEU A 73 2.97 -0.20 -6.03
C LEU A 73 3.91 0.98 -5.79
N ASP A 74 4.13 1.83 -6.80
CA ASP A 74 5.07 2.95 -6.71
C ASP A 74 4.49 4.12 -5.90
N THR A 75 3.19 4.20 -5.67
CA THR A 75 2.60 5.36 -4.97
C THR A 75 1.48 4.91 -4.03
N ILE A 76 1.26 5.67 -2.94
CA ILE A 76 0.18 5.40 -1.99
C ILE A 76 -1.18 5.37 -2.68
N GLU A 77 -1.44 6.30 -3.61
CA GLU A 77 -2.69 6.35 -4.36
C GLU A 77 -2.95 5.05 -5.13
N GLN A 78 -1.93 4.49 -5.79
CA GLN A 78 -2.10 3.26 -6.56
C GLN A 78 -2.30 2.04 -5.67
N ILE A 79 -1.58 1.95 -4.55
CA ILE A 79 -1.76 0.88 -3.55
C ILE A 79 -3.16 0.97 -2.95
N GLU A 80 -3.62 2.17 -2.59
CA GLU A 80 -4.97 2.39 -2.08
C GLU A 80 -6.05 1.93 -3.07
N GLN A 81 -5.92 2.31 -4.34
CA GLN A 81 -6.83 1.86 -5.38
C GLN A 81 -6.83 0.34 -5.55
N LEU A 82 -5.66 -0.30 -5.45
CA LEU A 82 -5.52 -1.76 -5.55
C LEU A 82 -6.23 -2.47 -4.39
N VAL A 83 -5.98 -2.01 -3.16
CA VAL A 83 -6.62 -2.51 -1.94
C VAL A 83 -8.13 -2.34 -2.03
N ARG A 84 -8.62 -1.16 -2.44
CA ARG A 84 -10.05 -0.89 -2.57
C ARG A 84 -10.74 -1.80 -3.60
N ARG A 85 -10.06 -2.10 -4.71
CA ARG A 85 -10.57 -3.05 -5.71
C ARG A 85 -10.69 -4.47 -5.16
N LYS A 86 -9.82 -4.88 -4.23
CA LYS A 86 -9.82 -6.21 -3.60
C LYS A 86 -10.82 -6.32 -2.44
N ILE A 87 -11.05 -5.24 -1.68
CA ILE A 87 -12.02 -5.19 -0.58
C ILE A 87 -13.48 -5.12 -1.10
N GLY A 88 -13.68 -4.56 -2.31
CA GLY A 88 -14.97 -4.58 -3.00
C GLY A 88 -15.54 -5.99 -3.13
N PRO A 89 -16.87 -6.16 -3.30
CA PRO A 89 -17.53 -7.46 -3.26
C PRO A 89 -16.79 -8.41 -4.20
N ARG A 90 -16.21 -9.45 -3.59
CA ARG A 90 -15.51 -10.55 -4.25
C ARG A 90 -16.41 -11.05 -5.38
N THR A 91 -16.20 -10.51 -6.59
CA THR A 91 -16.79 -11.06 -7.81
C THR A 91 -15.83 -12.17 -8.20
N ASP A 92 -15.84 -13.23 -7.41
CA ASP A 92 -15.27 -14.51 -7.78
C ASP A 92 -16.41 -15.26 -8.46
N ALA A 93 -16.23 -15.47 -9.76
CA ALA A 93 -17.17 -16.10 -10.69
C ALA A 93 -16.86 -17.59 -10.81
#